data_AF-A0A938GDB0-F1
#
_entry.id   AF-A0A938GDB0-F1
#
_cell.length_a   1.000
_cell.length_b   1.000
_cell.length_c   1.000
_cell.angle_alpha   90.00
_cell.angle_beta   90.00
_cell.angle_gamma   90.00
#
_symmetry.space_group_name_H-M   'P 1'
#
loop_
_entity.id
_entity.type
_entity.pdbx_description
1 polymer ?
#
loop_
_entity_poly.entity_id
_entity_poly.type
_entity_poly.pdbx_seq_one_letter_code
_entity_poly.pdbx_strand_id
1 'polypeptide(L)' 'MSETPPDEIKLNDLMFKALDHAVFSIADTGDPLIPFSLTEDASGQTTLTRYVTDRIEKGVEEGKKSIKVVKEKVG' A
#
# COMPACT_ATOMS: atom_id res chain seq x y z
N MET A 1 -14.23 -12.75 -25.33
CA MET A 1 -14.02 -12.30 -23.94
C MET A 1 -12.53 -12.19 -23.76
N SER A 2 -12.00 -10.99 -23.51
CA SER A 2 -10.57 -10.85 -23.23
C SER A 2 -10.31 -11.43 -21.85
N GLU A 3 -9.58 -12.54 -21.77
CA GLU A 3 -9.13 -13.09 -20.50
C GLU A 3 -8.13 -12.10 -19.90
N THR A 4 -8.46 -11.53 -18.73
CA THR A 4 -7.55 -10.67 -17.98
C THR A 4 -6.34 -11.51 -17.53
N PRO A 5 -5.11 -11.07 -17.81
CA PRO A 5 -3.91 -11.79 -17.42
C PRO A 5 -3.84 -12.00 -15.89
N PRO A 6 -3.29 -13.14 -15.41
CA PRO A 6 -3.18 -13.44 -13.97
C PRO A 6 -2.49 -12.35 -13.13
N ASP A 7 -1.53 -11.63 -13.70
CA ASP A 7 -0.81 -10.57 -13.01
C ASP A 7 -1.66 -9.30 -12.84
N GLU A 8 -2.57 -9.03 -13.78
CA GLU A 8 -3.53 -7.91 -13.67
C GLU A 8 -4.58 -8.22 -12.60
N ILE A 9 -4.99 -9.49 -12.44
CA ILE A 9 -5.87 -9.94 -11.35
C ILE A 9 -5.19 -9.70 -9.98
N LYS A 10 -3.91 -10.06 -9.83
CA LYS A 10 -3.17 -9.85 -8.58
C LYS A 10 -2.99 -8.38 -8.23
N LEU A 11 -2.71 -7.53 -9.22
CA LEU A 11 -2.59 -6.09 -8.99
C LEU A 11 -3.93 -5.49 -8.54
N ASN A 12 -5.04 -5.90 -9.16
CA ASN A 12 -6.37 -5.44 -8.77
C ASN A 12 -6.69 -5.86 -7.33
N ASP A 13 -6.41 -7.11 -6.95
CA ASP A 13 -6.62 -7.61 -5.59
C ASP A 13 -5.82 -6.81 -4.55
N LEU A 14 -4.55 -6.52 -4.84
CA LEU A 14 -3.70 -5.71 -3.97
C LEU A 14 -4.23 -4.28 -3.84
N MET A 15 -4.70 -3.69 -4.94
CA MET A 15 -5.27 -2.34 -4.97
C MET A 15 -6.56 -2.27 -4.16
N PHE A 16 -7.47 -3.24 -4.30
CA PHE A 16 -8.71 -3.27 -3.52
C PHE A 16 -8.44 -3.46 -2.03
N LYS A 17 -7.51 -4.33 -1.64
CA LYS A 17 -7.08 -4.47 -0.24
C LYS A 17 -6.55 -3.15 0.35
N ALA A 18 -5.76 -2.41 -0.44
CA ALA A 18 -5.26 -1.11 -0.01
C ALA A 18 -6.38 -0.07 0.15
N LEU A 19 -7.36 -0.06 -0.77
CA LEU A 19 -8.51 0.83 -0.70
C LEU A 19 -9.42 0.52 0.49
N ASP A 20 -9.71 -0.74 0.75
CA ASP A 20 -10.47 -1.15 1.93
C ASP A 20 -9.79 -0.66 3.20
N HIS A 21 -8.48 -0.91 3.33
CA HIS A 21 -7.70 -0.45 4.48
C HIS A 21 -7.76 1.07 4.64
N ALA A 22 -7.62 1.82 3.55
CA ALA A 22 -7.72 3.27 3.55
C ALA A 22 -9.11 3.75 4.04
N VAL A 23 -10.20 3.17 3.52
CA VAL A 23 -11.57 3.54 3.91
C VAL A 23 -11.81 3.25 5.39
N PHE A 24 -11.42 2.07 5.88
CA PHE A 24 -11.57 1.71 7.30
C PHE A 24 -10.75 2.62 8.21
N SER A 25 -9.57 3.06 7.78
CA SER A 25 -8.75 3.99 8.57
C SER A 25 -9.31 5.41 8.70
N ILE A 26 -10.31 5.79 7.90
CA ILE A 26 -10.98 7.09 7.96
C ILE A 26 -12.30 7.01 8.73
N ALA A 27 -13.04 5.92 8.52
CA ALA A 27 -14.42 5.81 8.96
C ALA A 27 -14.60 5.65 10.48
N ASP A 28 -13.60 5.14 11.20
CA ASP A 28 -13.84 4.54 12.53
C ASP A 28 -13.38 5.38 13.73
N THR A 29 -12.55 6.42 13.56
CA THR A 29 -11.87 7.01 14.74
C THR A 29 -11.78 8.53 14.82
N GLY A 30 -11.99 9.27 13.72
CA GLY A 30 -11.72 10.72 13.70
C GLY A 30 -10.23 11.06 13.93
N ASP A 31 -9.36 10.05 13.88
CA ASP A 31 -7.92 10.19 14.06
C ASP A 31 -7.28 10.85 12.83
N PRO A 32 -6.05 11.40 12.99
CA PRO A 32 -5.27 11.90 11.88
C PRO A 32 -5.09 10.83 10.80
N LEU A 33 -5.25 11.23 9.54
CA LEU A 33 -4.93 10.38 8.40
C LEU A 33 -3.47 9.92 8.48
N ILE A 34 -3.24 8.61 8.55
CA ILE A 34 -1.89 8.03 8.58
C ILE A 34 -1.58 7.46 7.19
N PRO A 35 -0.63 8.04 6.44
CA PRO A 35 -0.14 7.46 5.20
C PRO A 35 0.41 6.04 5.42
N PHE A 36 0.25 5.18 4.42
CA PHE A 36 0.74 3.80 4.48
C PHE A 36 1.20 3.29 3.12
N SER A 37 1.89 2.15 3.12
CA SER A 37 2.20 1.38 1.93
C SER A 37 1.82 -0.07 2.16
N LEU A 38 1.20 -0.69 1.16
CA LEU A 38 0.94 -2.12 1.11
C LEU A 38 1.79 -2.71 -0.03
N THR A 39 2.61 -3.70 0.30
CA THR A 39 3.48 -4.39 -0.66
C THR A 39 3.20 -5.89 -0.61
N GLU A 40 3.42 -6.57 -1.73
CA GLU A 40 3.35 -8.03 -1.83
C GLU A 40 4.65 -8.53 -2.43
N ASP A 41 5.25 -9.57 -1.84
CA ASP A 41 6.46 -10.19 -2.36
C ASP A 41 6.16 -11.31 -3.37
N ALA A 42 7.21 -11.91 -3.95
CA ALA A 42 7.07 -13.00 -4.92
C ALA A 42 6.44 -14.28 -4.33
N SER A 43 6.40 -14.42 -3.00
CA SER A 43 5.72 -15.52 -2.31
C SER A 43 4.24 -15.24 -2.04
N GLY A 44 3.75 -14.04 -2.36
CA GLY A 44 2.39 -13.60 -2.07
C GLY A 44 2.21 -13.07 -0.65
N GLN A 45 3.30 -12.84 0.10
CA GLN A 45 3.20 -12.29 1.45
C GLN A 45 3.01 -10.77 1.39
N THR A 46 1.92 -10.30 1.99
CA THR A 46 1.59 -8.88 2.08
C THR A 46 2.19 -8.23 3.32
N THR A 47 2.73 -7.02 3.16
CA THR A 47 3.31 -6.20 4.23
C THR A 47 2.68 -4.82 4.23
N LEU A 48 2.04 -4.44 5.34
CA LEU A 48 1.48 -3.12 5.59
C LEU A 48 2.43 -2.31 6.47
N THR A 49 2.90 -1.16 5.97
CA THR A 49 3.73 -0.21 6.72
C THR A 49 2.99 1.11 6.87
N ARG A 50 2.94 1.66 8.09
CA ARG A 50 2.31 2.95 8.41
C ARG A 50 3.36 4.01 8.71
N TYR A 51 3.16 5.24 8.25
CA TYR A 51 4.10 6.34 8.36
C TYR A 51 3.53 7.45 9.26
N VAL A 52 3.74 7.30 10.57
CA VAL A 52 3.31 8.29 11.57
C VAL A 52 4.31 9.45 11.58
N THR A 53 3.86 10.61 11.14
CA THR A 53 4.67 11.83 11.02
C THR A 53 3.87 13.04 11.47
N ASP A 54 4.54 14.17 11.69
CA ASP A 54 3.92 15.44 12.06
C ASP A 54 3.07 16.06 10.94
N ARG A 55 3.29 15.62 9.69
CA ARG A 55 2.60 16.13 8.49
C ARG A 55 2.34 15.01 7.50
N ILE A 56 1.11 14.94 6.98
CA ILE A 56 0.69 13.94 5.98
C ILE A 56 1.67 13.87 4.80
N GLU A 57 2.13 15.02 4.30
CA GLU A 57 3.03 15.07 3.15
C GLU A 57 4.37 14.36 3.42
N LYS A 58 4.90 14.48 4.65
CA LYS A 58 6.11 13.76 5.05
C LYS A 58 5.87 12.26 5.11
N GLY A 59 4.73 11.82 5.64
CA GLY A 59 4.37 10.40 5.65
C GLY A 59 4.27 9.81 4.23
N VAL A 60 3.75 10.58 3.27
CA VAL A 60 3.72 10.20 1.85
C VAL A 60 5.13 10.11 1.25
N GLU A 61 6.01 11.07 1.57
CA GLU A 61 7.41 11.05 1.12
C GLU A 61 8.18 9.83 1.64
N GLU A 62 8.03 9.50 2.92
CA GLU A 62 8.62 8.31 3.52
C GLU A 62 8.09 7.01 2.90
N GLY A 63 6.78 6.95 2.62
CA GLY A 63 6.20 5.84 1.87
C GLY A 63 6.82 5.65 0.48
N LYS A 64 7.00 6.74 -0.26
CA LYS A 64 7.66 6.69 -1.59
C LYS A 64 9.11 6.22 -1.50
N LYS A 65 9.86 6.65 -0.47
CA LYS A 65 11.25 6.20 -0.25
C LYS A 65 11.30 4.70 0.08
N SER A 66 10.42 4.24 0.97
CA SER A 66 10.32 2.84 1.36
C SER A 66 10.08 1.92 0.15
N ILE A 67 9.15 2.28 -0.73
CA ILE A 67 8.85 1.50 -1.94
C ILE A 67 10.06 1.45 -2.90
N LYS A 68 10.83 2.54 -3.03
CA LYS A 68 12.06 2.53 -3.84
C LYS A 68 13.09 1.53 -3.29
N VAL A 69 13.30 1.51 -1.98
CA VAL A 69 14.21 0.57 -1.32
C VAL A 69 13.75 -0.88 -1.51
N VAL A 70 12.45 -1.15 -1.40
CA VAL A 70 11.90 -2.49 -1.66
C VAL A 70 12.16 -2.91 -3.11
N LYS A 71 11.94 -2.01 -4.07
CA LYS A 71 12.20 -2.28 -5.49
C LYS A 71 13.68 -2.58 -5.77
N GLU A 72 14.60 -1.88 -5.12
CA GLU A 72 16.06 -2.11 -5.23
C GLU A 72 16.53 -3.42 -4.59
N LYS A 73 15.77 -3.99 -3.65
CA LYS A 73 16.10 -5.27 -3.00
C LYS A 73 15.53 -6.49 -3.72
N VAL A 74 14.53 -6.29 -4.58
CA VAL A 74 13.80 -7.35 -5.29
C VAL A 74 14.18 -7.40 -6.79
N GLY A 75 14.87 -6.38 -7.31
CA GLY A 75 15.47 -6.37 -8.66
C GLY A 75 16.91 -6.87 -8.66
#